data_AF-A0A6F9CNS4-F1
#
_entry.id   AF-A0A6F9CNS4-F1
#
_cell.length_a   1.000
_cell.length_b   1.000
_cell.length_c   1.000
_cell.angle_alpha   90.00
_cell.angle_beta   90.00
_cell.angle_gamma   90.00
#
_symmetry.space_group_name_H-M   'P 1'
#
loop_
_entity.id
_entity.type
_entity.pdbx_description
1 polymer ?
#
loop_
_entity_poly.entity_id
_entity_poly.type
_entity_poly.pdbx_seq_one_letter_code
_entity_poly.pdbx_strand_id
1 'polypeptide(L)'
;MGRERGGAQFAGAPRPSARAPRPSARTPRPSARTPRPSARAPRLSAGAPRLSARTPRPSARATRPSARTPRPSARTPRPSGNKAIGQDPKAIGQDTKAIGQQGHRPGHQGHQPGHQGHRPGHQGHRATRPSARAPRPSAGAPRPSGNKAIGQGTKAISQGNKAIGRGTKAIGRDTKAIGWGNKAIGQDTKAIGQDTKAIGQCTKAIGQGNKAIGRGNKAIGQDTKAIGQGNKAIGQGNKAIGQDTKAIGQDTKAIGQDTKAIVQGNKAIGRGNKAIGQDTKAIGRGNKAIGQGTKAIGQDTKAIGQGTKAIGQDTKAIGQGNKAIGRGTKAIGRGNKAISQENNAIGWGTKAINQK
;
A
#
# COMPACT_ATOMS: atom_id res chain seq x y z
N MET A 1 -89.50 59.32 83.72
CA MET A 1 -88.57 59.73 84.80
C MET A 1 -87.77 58.51 85.22
N GLY A 2 -86.44 58.58 85.15
CA GLY A 2 -85.55 57.45 85.48
C GLY A 2 -84.37 57.38 84.51
N ARG A 3 -83.17 57.63 85.04
CA ARG A 3 -81.88 57.53 84.33
C ARG A 3 -81.61 56.07 83.95
N GLU A 4 -80.94 55.83 82.82
CA GLU A 4 -79.76 54.96 82.74
C GLU A 4 -79.06 54.99 81.37
N ARG A 5 -77.83 54.46 81.38
CA ARG A 5 -76.69 54.74 80.50
C ARG A 5 -76.67 53.91 79.21
N GLY A 6 -75.86 54.38 78.25
CA GLY A 6 -75.38 53.64 77.07
C GLY A 6 -75.42 54.58 75.87
N GLY A 7 -74.32 55.12 75.35
CA GLY A 7 -73.14 54.44 74.86
C GLY A 7 -73.14 54.59 73.33
N ALA A 8 -72.13 55.29 72.78
CA ALA A 8 -71.48 55.03 71.48
C ALA A 8 -70.84 56.30 70.88
N GLN A 9 -69.75 56.03 70.14
CA GLN A 9 -69.10 56.82 69.08
C GLN A 9 -67.98 57.79 69.49
N PHE A 10 -66.73 57.34 69.32
CA PHE A 10 -65.73 58.10 68.56
C PHE A 10 -64.83 57.13 67.78
N ALA A 11 -64.67 57.44 66.49
CA ALA A 11 -64.00 56.62 65.48
C ALA A 11 -62.48 56.75 65.54
N GLY A 12 -61.78 55.61 65.49
CA GLY A 12 -60.34 55.51 65.24
C GLY A 12 -60.08 54.40 64.24
N ALA A 13 -59.52 54.74 63.08
CA ALA A 13 -59.20 53.80 62.00
C ALA A 13 -58.03 52.87 62.37
N PRO A 14 -58.06 51.57 62.01
CA PRO A 14 -56.99 50.63 62.32
C PRO A 14 -55.82 50.66 61.32
N ARG A 15 -54.59 50.59 61.85
CA ARG A 15 -53.34 50.35 61.10
C ARG A 15 -53.25 48.87 60.67
N PRO A 16 -52.89 48.54 59.42
CA PRO A 16 -52.60 47.17 59.04
C PRO A 16 -51.11 46.82 59.28
N SER A 17 -50.89 45.80 60.10
CA SER A 17 -49.63 45.07 60.22
C SER A 17 -49.73 43.79 59.39
N ALA A 18 -48.82 43.58 58.44
CA ALA A 18 -48.74 42.34 57.66
C ALA A 18 -47.28 41.91 57.49
N ARG A 19 -46.90 40.91 58.28
CA ARG A 19 -45.60 40.23 58.24
C ARG A 19 -45.78 38.96 57.40
N ALA A 20 -45.11 38.87 56.26
CA ALA A 20 -45.22 37.74 55.33
C ALA A 20 -44.56 36.46 55.88
N PRO A 21 -45.10 35.25 55.62
CA PRO A 21 -44.49 33.98 56.05
C PRO A 21 -43.43 33.46 55.07
N ARG A 22 -42.39 32.81 55.61
CA ARG A 22 -41.33 32.10 54.86
C ARG A 22 -41.79 30.70 54.40
N PRO A 23 -41.48 30.25 53.18
CA PRO A 23 -41.72 28.86 52.78
C PRO A 23 -40.58 27.93 53.24
N SER A 24 -40.96 26.85 53.93
CA SER A 24 -40.10 25.71 54.27
C SER A 24 -40.41 24.56 53.32
N ALA A 25 -39.47 24.15 52.47
CA ALA A 25 -39.62 22.96 51.64
C ALA A 25 -38.40 22.04 51.80
N ARG A 26 -38.60 20.99 52.61
CA ARG A 26 -37.72 19.83 52.74
C ARG A 26 -37.79 19.01 51.44
N THR A 27 -36.66 18.74 50.79
CA THR A 27 -36.57 17.72 49.75
C THR A 27 -36.16 16.36 50.35
N PRO A 28 -36.77 15.23 49.93
CA PRO A 28 -36.39 13.91 50.43
C PRO A 28 -35.10 13.41 49.77
N ARG A 29 -34.28 12.70 50.55
CA ARG A 29 -33.00 12.11 50.16
C ARG A 29 -33.23 10.70 49.57
N PRO A 30 -32.85 10.39 48.32
CA PRO A 30 -32.95 9.02 47.81
C PRO A 30 -31.79 8.16 48.31
N SER A 31 -32.08 7.27 49.25
CA SER A 31 -31.23 6.13 49.62
C SER A 31 -31.52 4.98 48.65
N ALA A 32 -30.64 4.73 47.68
CA ALA A 32 -30.71 3.55 46.83
C ALA A 32 -29.38 2.79 46.87
N ARG A 33 -29.40 1.67 47.60
CA ARG A 33 -28.38 0.62 47.64
C ARG A 33 -28.05 0.15 46.22
N THR A 34 -26.79 0.26 45.79
CA THR A 34 -26.30 -0.45 44.61
C THR A 34 -25.85 -1.86 45.00
N PRO A 35 -26.28 -2.93 44.30
CA PRO A 35 -25.72 -4.26 44.51
C PRO A 35 -24.27 -4.29 44.01
N ARG A 36 -23.37 -4.80 44.86
CA ARG A 36 -21.95 -5.04 44.55
C ARG A 36 -21.84 -6.11 43.44
N PRO A 37 -21.16 -5.89 42.30
CA PRO A 37 -20.92 -6.96 41.35
C PRO A 37 -19.91 -7.94 41.94
N SER A 38 -20.37 -9.15 42.24
CA SER A 38 -19.54 -10.28 42.64
C SER A 38 -18.66 -10.72 41.47
N ALA A 39 -17.35 -10.82 41.72
CA ALA A 39 -16.41 -11.44 40.80
C ALA A 39 -16.72 -12.95 40.71
N ARG A 40 -17.31 -13.39 39.61
CA ARG A 40 -17.32 -14.82 39.23
C ARG A 40 -17.50 -14.97 37.73
N ALA A 41 -16.38 -15.18 37.03
CA ALA A 41 -16.39 -15.64 35.65
C ALA A 41 -16.80 -17.12 35.62
N PRO A 42 -17.73 -17.55 34.74
CA PRO A 42 -17.90 -18.96 34.47
C PRO A 42 -16.72 -19.44 33.60
N ARG A 43 -15.87 -20.29 34.18
CA ARG A 43 -15.03 -21.23 33.42
C ARG A 43 -15.89 -22.39 32.97
N LEU A 44 -15.73 -22.80 31.70
CA LEU A 44 -15.92 -24.14 31.08
C LEU A 44 -15.92 -23.88 29.54
N SER A 45 -15.30 -24.64 28.65
CA SER A 45 -14.62 -25.94 28.71
C SER A 45 -13.64 -26.02 27.54
N ALA A 46 -12.51 -26.68 27.75
CA ALA A 46 -11.51 -26.96 26.72
C ALA A 46 -12.00 -28.11 25.83
N GLY A 47 -12.01 -27.92 24.51
CA GLY A 47 -12.42 -28.96 23.58
C GLY A 47 -12.23 -28.57 22.12
N ALA A 48 -10.98 -28.40 21.68
CA ALA A 48 -10.63 -28.51 20.26
C ALA A 48 -9.19 -29.04 20.11
N PRO A 49 -8.94 -29.97 19.17
CA PRO A 49 -7.79 -30.86 19.18
C PRO A 49 -6.48 -30.18 18.77
N ARG A 50 -5.39 -30.60 19.40
CA ARG A 50 -4.02 -30.25 19.00
C ARG A 50 -3.70 -30.90 17.65
N LEU A 51 -3.50 -30.09 16.61
CA LEU A 51 -2.83 -30.53 15.39
C LEU A 51 -1.32 -30.35 15.56
N SER A 52 -0.66 -31.48 15.75
CA SER A 52 0.77 -31.69 15.92
C SER A 52 1.56 -31.12 14.73
N ALA A 53 2.45 -30.17 15.01
CA ALA A 53 3.47 -29.73 14.06
C ALA A 53 4.51 -30.85 13.84
N ARG A 54 4.40 -31.58 12.73
CA ARG A 54 5.49 -32.40 12.18
C ARG A 54 6.08 -31.67 10.98
N THR A 55 7.18 -30.96 11.20
CA THR A 55 8.10 -30.55 10.13
C THR A 55 9.11 -31.68 9.91
N PRO A 56 9.25 -32.26 8.70
CA PRO A 56 10.34 -33.18 8.42
C PRO A 56 11.66 -32.41 8.31
N ARG A 57 12.62 -32.83 9.12
CA ARG A 57 14.04 -32.41 9.09
C ARG A 57 14.69 -32.99 7.82
N PRO A 58 15.31 -32.20 6.92
CA PRO A 58 15.96 -32.77 5.75
C PRO A 58 17.30 -33.41 6.14
N SER A 59 17.40 -34.73 5.99
CA SER A 59 18.65 -35.48 6.04
C SER A 59 19.52 -35.15 4.83
N ALA A 60 20.76 -34.73 5.07
CA ALA A 60 21.76 -34.49 4.05
C ALA A 60 22.11 -35.79 3.31
N ARG A 61 21.89 -35.81 1.99
CA ARG A 61 22.63 -36.69 1.07
C ARG A 61 22.94 -35.89 -0.19
N ALA A 62 24.17 -35.42 -0.27
CA ALA A 62 24.67 -34.66 -1.41
C ALA A 62 24.93 -35.59 -2.59
N THR A 63 24.29 -35.34 -3.73
CA THR A 63 24.79 -35.77 -5.04
C THR A 63 25.39 -34.54 -5.71
N ARG A 64 26.71 -34.57 -5.83
CA ARG A 64 27.59 -33.52 -6.38
C ARG A 64 27.38 -33.35 -7.89
N PRO A 65 27.04 -32.15 -8.41
CA PRO A 65 27.18 -31.85 -9.83
C PRO A 65 28.54 -31.20 -10.08
N SER A 66 29.39 -31.88 -10.84
CA SER A 66 30.63 -31.34 -11.38
C SER A 66 30.30 -30.39 -12.53
N ALA A 67 30.54 -29.09 -12.36
CA ALA A 67 30.53 -28.15 -13.48
C ALA A 67 31.67 -27.13 -13.32
N ARG A 68 32.76 -27.39 -14.07
CA ARG A 68 33.81 -26.41 -14.37
C ARG A 68 33.17 -25.18 -15.04
N THR A 69 33.38 -24.01 -14.46
CA THR A 69 33.11 -22.72 -15.11
C THR A 69 34.41 -22.17 -15.71
N PRO A 70 34.44 -21.70 -16.97
CA PRO A 70 35.50 -20.81 -17.42
C PRO A 70 35.12 -19.34 -17.18
N ARG A 71 36.09 -18.60 -16.65
CA ARG A 71 36.10 -17.16 -16.34
C ARG A 71 35.94 -16.31 -17.63
N PRO A 72 35.13 -15.23 -17.66
CA PRO A 72 34.98 -14.41 -18.86
C PRO A 72 36.13 -13.39 -18.99
N SER A 73 36.79 -13.41 -20.15
CA SER A 73 37.71 -12.34 -20.59
C SER A 73 36.96 -11.38 -21.50
N ALA A 74 37.07 -10.08 -21.22
CA ALA A 74 36.43 -9.01 -21.96
C ALA A 74 36.98 -8.87 -23.39
N ARG A 75 36.07 -8.73 -24.37
CA ARG A 75 36.34 -8.10 -25.67
C ARG A 75 35.01 -7.61 -26.25
N THR A 76 34.88 -6.30 -26.44
CA THR A 76 33.78 -5.65 -27.16
C THR A 76 33.98 -5.77 -28.68
N PRO A 77 32.92 -5.98 -29.48
CA PRO A 77 32.99 -5.68 -30.92
C PRO A 77 32.24 -4.39 -31.27
N ARG A 78 32.89 -3.62 -32.14
CA ARG A 78 32.47 -2.43 -32.89
C ARG A 78 31.38 -2.79 -33.93
N PRO A 79 30.44 -1.88 -34.31
CA PRO A 79 29.39 -2.19 -35.28
C PRO A 79 29.84 -1.92 -36.73
N SER A 80 29.42 -2.77 -37.67
CA SER A 80 29.54 -2.57 -39.13
C SER A 80 28.14 -2.58 -39.77
N GLY A 81 27.86 -1.57 -40.63
CA GLY A 81 26.64 -1.42 -41.46
C GLY A 81 26.46 -2.57 -42.47
N ASN A 82 25.37 -2.74 -43.23
CA ASN A 82 24.35 -1.90 -43.89
C ASN A 82 23.03 -2.75 -43.96
N LYS A 83 21.83 -2.35 -44.39
CA LYS A 83 21.35 -1.31 -45.32
C LYS A 83 19.85 -1.05 -45.06
N ALA A 84 19.40 0.12 -45.51
CA ALA A 84 18.13 0.82 -45.24
C ALA A 84 16.86 0.28 -45.93
N ILE A 85 15.69 0.53 -45.31
CA ILE A 85 14.44 1.00 -45.96
C ILE A 85 13.66 1.87 -44.94
N GLY A 86 13.28 3.11 -45.31
CA GLY A 86 12.04 3.76 -44.82
C GLY A 86 12.13 4.97 -43.86
N GLN A 87 12.58 6.11 -44.39
CA GLN A 87 12.08 7.50 -44.22
C GLN A 87 11.58 8.04 -42.85
N ASP A 88 12.33 9.04 -42.35
CA ASP A 88 11.98 10.27 -41.58
C ASP A 88 11.18 10.19 -40.25
N PRO A 89 11.60 10.94 -39.19
CA PRO A 89 11.61 12.40 -39.23
C PRO A 89 12.71 13.15 -38.44
N LYS A 90 12.93 14.40 -38.89
CA LYS A 90 13.32 15.66 -38.21
C LYS A 90 14.24 15.60 -36.96
N ALA A 91 15.32 16.37 -37.11
CA ALA A 91 16.37 16.72 -36.16
C ALA A 91 15.94 17.37 -34.83
N ILE A 92 16.82 17.23 -33.84
CA ILE A 92 17.21 18.05 -32.66
C ILE A 92 17.97 17.03 -31.77
N GLY A 93 19.22 17.13 -31.31
CA GLY A 93 20.17 18.20 -31.05
C GLY A 93 20.91 17.83 -29.74
N GLN A 94 22.20 18.13 -29.65
CA GLN A 94 23.03 18.31 -28.42
C GLN A 94 23.83 17.11 -27.85
N ASP A 95 25.14 17.16 -28.12
CA ASP A 95 26.26 17.32 -27.19
C ASP A 95 26.23 16.62 -25.81
N THR A 96 27.24 15.79 -25.51
CA THR A 96 28.40 16.20 -24.68
C THR A 96 29.43 15.09 -24.39
N LYS A 97 30.69 15.50 -24.59
CA LYS A 97 32.02 15.11 -24.07
C LYS A 97 32.18 13.92 -23.10
N ALA A 98 33.12 13.05 -23.47
CA ALA A 98 33.85 12.15 -22.59
C ALA A 98 35.15 12.82 -22.06
N ILE A 99 35.50 12.55 -20.80
CA ILE A 99 36.81 12.82 -20.20
C ILE A 99 37.42 11.45 -19.86
N GLY A 100 38.62 11.20 -20.38
CA GLY A 100 39.39 9.98 -20.09
C GLY A 100 40.20 10.07 -18.80
N GLN A 101 40.89 8.97 -18.46
CA GLN A 101 42.28 9.01 -18.03
C GLN A 101 42.93 7.61 -18.04
N GLN A 102 44.24 7.63 -18.28
CA GLN A 102 45.17 6.55 -18.58
C GLN A 102 45.70 5.84 -17.31
N GLY A 103 46.36 4.69 -17.51
CA GLY A 103 47.23 4.05 -16.51
C GLY A 103 48.06 2.91 -17.13
N HIS A 104 49.37 2.93 -16.92
CA HIS A 104 50.43 2.25 -17.67
C HIS A 104 50.84 0.83 -17.15
N ARG A 105 51.31 -0.04 -18.08
CA ARG A 105 52.47 -1.01 -18.13
C ARG A 105 53.12 -1.63 -16.84
N PRO A 106 54.10 -2.59 -16.91
CA PRO A 106 54.33 -3.82 -17.74
C PRO A 106 55.05 -5.01 -16.99
N GLY A 107 55.44 -6.08 -17.70
CA GLY A 107 56.57 -7.03 -17.36
C GLY A 107 56.19 -8.33 -16.62
N HIS A 108 56.83 -9.50 -16.69
CA HIS A 108 58.07 -10.08 -17.28
C HIS A 108 57.88 -11.64 -17.28
N GLN A 109 58.26 -12.38 -18.34
CA GLN A 109 59.43 -13.30 -18.48
C GLN A 109 59.61 -14.48 -17.48
N GLY A 110 59.99 -15.65 -18.03
CA GLY A 110 60.48 -16.85 -17.31
C GLY A 110 60.23 -18.14 -18.11
N HIS A 111 61.07 -18.49 -19.07
CA HIS A 111 62.22 -19.44 -18.99
C HIS A 111 61.86 -20.94 -19.03
N GLN A 112 62.21 -21.58 -20.17
CA GLN A 112 62.70 -22.97 -20.25
C GLN A 112 64.22 -22.97 -19.98
N PRO A 113 64.83 -24.09 -19.56
CA PRO A 113 65.45 -25.06 -20.47
C PRO A 113 65.27 -26.51 -19.96
N GLY A 114 65.61 -27.62 -20.61
CA GLY A 114 66.39 -27.98 -21.79
C GLY A 114 66.68 -29.49 -21.67
N HIS A 115 67.04 -30.16 -22.76
CA HIS A 115 68.09 -31.19 -22.88
C HIS A 115 67.82 -32.16 -24.04
N GLN A 116 68.91 -32.37 -24.78
CA GLN A 116 69.07 -33.11 -26.03
C GLN A 116 69.26 -34.61 -25.77
N GLY A 117 68.89 -35.43 -26.76
CA GLY A 117 69.27 -36.83 -26.88
C GLY A 117 69.24 -37.26 -28.35
N HIS A 118 70.27 -37.98 -28.77
CA HIS A 118 70.71 -38.16 -30.17
C HIS A 118 69.85 -39.08 -31.07
N ARG A 119 70.03 -38.85 -32.38
CA ARG A 119 69.61 -39.54 -33.64
C ARG A 119 70.03 -41.04 -33.70
N PRO A 120 69.65 -41.88 -34.72
CA PRO A 120 69.31 -41.53 -36.11
C PRO A 120 68.23 -42.35 -36.87
N GLY A 121 67.78 -41.77 -37.99
CA GLY A 121 67.58 -42.50 -39.25
C GLY A 121 66.27 -43.24 -39.45
N HIS A 122 65.31 -42.62 -40.15
CA HIS A 122 64.54 -43.29 -41.21
C HIS A 122 64.00 -42.24 -42.17
N GLN A 123 64.39 -42.39 -43.44
CA GLN A 123 63.81 -41.68 -44.59
C GLN A 123 62.36 -42.14 -44.75
N GLY A 124 61.43 -41.18 -44.78
CA GLY A 124 60.01 -41.45 -44.95
C GLY A 124 59.29 -40.17 -45.40
N HIS A 125 59.13 -40.05 -46.72
CA HIS A 125 58.16 -39.25 -47.47
C HIS A 125 57.57 -37.99 -46.80
N ARG A 126 58.02 -36.84 -47.32
CA ARG A 126 57.47 -35.50 -47.13
C ARG A 126 56.04 -35.43 -47.69
N ALA A 127 55.05 -35.79 -46.88
CA ALA A 127 53.65 -35.47 -47.15
C ALA A 127 53.35 -34.04 -46.67
N THR A 128 53.17 -33.11 -47.61
CA THR A 128 52.61 -31.78 -47.35
C THR A 128 51.18 -31.93 -46.84
N ARG A 129 50.98 -31.96 -45.51
CA ARG A 129 49.64 -31.82 -44.92
C ARG A 129 49.10 -30.44 -45.29
N PRO A 130 47.94 -30.32 -45.97
CA PRO A 130 47.29 -29.03 -46.08
C PRO A 130 46.84 -28.62 -44.68
N SER A 131 47.32 -27.47 -44.22
CA SER A 131 46.80 -26.78 -43.03
C SER A 131 45.41 -26.23 -43.33
N ALA A 132 44.41 -27.11 -43.46
CA ALA A 132 43.01 -26.73 -43.44
C ALA A 132 42.55 -26.63 -41.98
N ARG A 133 42.95 -25.54 -41.30
CA ARG A 133 42.33 -25.16 -40.03
C ARG A 133 40.91 -24.71 -40.37
N ALA A 134 39.94 -25.60 -40.18
CA ALA A 134 38.52 -25.26 -40.26
C ALA A 134 38.28 -23.99 -39.41
N PRO A 135 37.52 -22.99 -39.92
CA PRO A 135 37.20 -21.82 -39.13
C PRO A 135 36.47 -22.28 -37.87
N ARG A 136 37.03 -21.94 -36.71
CA ARG A 136 36.34 -22.10 -35.42
C ARG A 136 34.97 -21.42 -35.55
N PRO A 137 33.85 -22.09 -35.22
CA PRO A 137 32.56 -21.41 -35.22
C PRO A 137 32.66 -20.19 -34.32
N SER A 138 32.24 -19.04 -34.85
CA SER A 138 32.30 -17.77 -34.13
C SER A 138 31.57 -17.93 -32.80
N ALA A 139 32.26 -17.55 -31.72
CA ALA A 139 31.66 -17.44 -30.41
C ALA A 139 30.61 -16.33 -30.47
N GLY A 140 29.34 -16.70 -30.64
CA GLY A 140 28.27 -15.72 -30.71
C GLY A 140 26.90 -16.22 -31.17
N ALA A 141 26.59 -17.50 -31.09
CA ALA A 141 25.19 -17.90 -31.21
C ALA A 141 24.40 -17.19 -30.09
N PRO A 142 23.37 -16.37 -30.41
CA PRO A 142 22.56 -15.75 -29.38
C PRO A 142 21.97 -16.87 -28.52
N ARG A 143 22.22 -16.84 -27.20
CA ARG A 143 21.53 -17.75 -26.28
C ARG A 143 20.04 -17.60 -26.55
N PRO A 144 19.28 -18.70 -26.74
CA PRO A 144 17.86 -18.59 -26.97
C PRO A 144 17.27 -17.75 -25.85
N SER A 145 16.59 -16.67 -26.23
CA SER A 145 16.10 -15.66 -25.29
C SER A 145 15.12 -16.23 -24.27
N GLY A 146 14.67 -17.48 -24.43
CA GLY A 146 13.66 -18.13 -23.60
C GLY A 146 12.28 -17.50 -23.78
N ASN A 147 12.10 -16.66 -24.79
CA ASN A 147 10.85 -15.97 -25.04
C ASN A 147 9.82 -16.91 -25.68
N LYS A 148 8.56 -16.79 -25.24
CA LYS A 148 7.39 -17.47 -25.81
C LYS A 148 6.36 -16.43 -26.23
N ALA A 149 6.09 -16.32 -27.52
CA ALA A 149 5.07 -15.45 -28.09
C ALA A 149 4.03 -16.29 -28.86
N ILE A 150 2.77 -16.26 -28.44
CA ILE A 150 1.68 -17.02 -29.06
C ILE A 150 0.46 -16.12 -29.25
N GLY A 151 0.00 -15.99 -30.49
CA GLY A 151 -1.21 -15.24 -30.85
C GLY A 151 -0.94 -14.05 -31.79
N GLN A 152 -2.00 -13.60 -32.46
CA GLN A 152 -1.92 -12.50 -33.42
C GLN A 152 -1.48 -11.19 -32.74
N GLY A 153 -0.51 -10.49 -33.34
CA GLY A 153 -0.03 -9.20 -32.84
C GLY A 153 0.71 -9.25 -31.51
N THR A 154 1.18 -10.43 -31.09
CA THR A 154 1.96 -10.60 -29.85
C THR A 154 3.42 -10.17 -30.01
N LYS A 155 4.00 -9.62 -28.93
CA LYS A 155 5.43 -9.27 -28.87
C LYS A 155 6.04 -9.75 -27.56
N ALA A 156 7.08 -10.56 -27.64
CA ALA A 156 7.94 -10.94 -26.50
C ALA A 156 9.38 -10.47 -26.80
N ILE A 157 9.86 -9.44 -26.11
CA ILE A 157 11.11 -8.72 -26.43
C ILE A 157 12.05 -8.74 -25.23
N SER A 158 13.33 -9.05 -25.46
CA SER A 158 14.40 -9.25 -24.46
C SER A 158 14.48 -10.70 -23.94
N GLN A 159 14.37 -11.01 -22.64
CA GLN A 159 14.72 -12.33 -22.10
C GLN A 159 13.65 -12.93 -21.16
N GLY A 160 13.37 -14.23 -21.29
CA GLY A 160 12.53 -15.02 -20.38
C GLY A 160 11.04 -14.67 -20.42
N ASN A 161 10.57 -14.01 -21.49
CA ASN A 161 9.23 -13.44 -21.53
C ASN A 161 8.19 -14.42 -22.05
N LYS A 162 6.96 -14.33 -21.53
CA LYS A 162 5.79 -15.09 -22.01
C LYS A 162 4.68 -14.14 -22.41
N ALA A 163 4.48 -13.96 -23.71
CA ALA A 163 3.35 -13.25 -24.31
C ALA A 163 2.38 -14.27 -24.94
N ILE A 164 1.15 -14.40 -24.42
CA ILE A 164 0.15 -15.36 -24.91
C ILE A 164 -1.19 -14.66 -25.06
N GLY A 165 -1.81 -14.78 -26.24
CA GLY A 165 -3.11 -14.20 -26.59
C GLY A 165 -3.01 -12.89 -27.38
N ARG A 166 -4.09 -12.45 -28.00
CA ARG A 166 -4.08 -11.42 -29.06
C ARG A 166 -3.62 -10.04 -28.55
N GLY A 167 -2.71 -9.41 -29.30
CA GLY A 167 -2.25 -8.03 -29.05
C GLY A 167 -1.44 -7.83 -27.77
N THR A 168 -0.95 -8.90 -27.14
CA THR A 168 -0.18 -8.80 -25.88
C THR A 168 1.28 -8.40 -26.12
N LYS A 169 1.84 -7.62 -25.19
CA LYS A 169 3.25 -7.17 -25.22
C LYS A 169 3.93 -7.51 -23.89
N ALA A 170 4.94 -8.37 -23.95
CA ALA A 170 5.84 -8.73 -22.85
C ALA A 170 7.25 -8.23 -23.17
N ILE A 171 7.72 -7.17 -22.49
CA ILE A 171 8.96 -6.47 -22.82
C ILE A 171 9.83 -6.35 -21.57
N GLY A 172 11.07 -6.82 -21.64
CA GLY A 172 12.05 -6.74 -20.55
C GLY A 172 12.49 -8.12 -20.07
N ARG A 173 12.57 -8.36 -18.77
CA ARG A 173 13.11 -9.61 -18.22
C ARG A 173 12.08 -10.35 -17.39
N ASP A 174 11.88 -11.63 -17.69
CA ASP A 174 11.02 -12.54 -16.92
C ASP A 174 9.57 -12.04 -16.80
N THR A 175 9.07 -11.37 -17.85
CA THR A 175 7.72 -10.77 -17.89
C THR A 175 6.67 -11.74 -18.44
N LYS A 176 5.42 -11.62 -17.98
CA LYS A 176 4.28 -12.43 -18.44
C LYS A 176 3.12 -11.53 -18.85
N ALA A 177 2.74 -11.54 -20.12
CA ALA A 177 1.54 -10.90 -20.65
C ALA A 177 0.60 -12.00 -21.21
N ILE A 178 -0.54 -12.26 -20.57
CA ILE A 178 -1.43 -13.38 -20.93
C ILE A 178 -2.88 -12.91 -21.05
N GLY A 179 -3.51 -13.08 -22.21
CA GLY A 179 -4.90 -12.70 -22.49
C GLY A 179 -5.03 -11.76 -23.69
N TRP A 180 -5.81 -10.68 -23.58
CA TRP A 180 -6.08 -9.75 -24.69
C TRP A 180 -5.56 -8.34 -24.38
N GLY A 181 -4.81 -7.75 -25.31
CA GLY A 181 -4.38 -6.34 -25.23
C GLY A 181 -3.42 -5.98 -24.08
N ASN A 182 -2.92 -6.96 -23.33
CA ASN A 182 -2.11 -6.71 -22.13
C ASN A 182 -0.71 -6.17 -22.44
N LYS A 183 -0.19 -5.32 -21.55
CA LYS A 183 1.18 -4.81 -21.59
C LYS A 183 1.90 -5.13 -20.27
N ALA A 184 2.85 -6.06 -20.31
CA ALA A 184 3.81 -6.33 -19.24
C ALA A 184 5.18 -5.77 -19.65
N ILE A 185 5.66 -4.73 -18.97
CA ILE A 185 6.90 -4.02 -19.33
C ILE A 185 7.79 -3.87 -18.09
N GLY A 186 9.03 -4.34 -18.15
CA GLY A 186 10.03 -4.19 -17.09
C GLY A 186 10.61 -5.54 -16.63
N GLN A 187 10.78 -5.72 -15.32
CA GLN A 187 11.37 -6.94 -14.75
C GLN A 187 10.39 -7.66 -13.82
N ASP A 188 10.26 -8.98 -13.96
CA ASP A 188 9.41 -9.83 -13.09
C ASP A 188 7.94 -9.36 -13.05
N THR A 189 7.45 -8.79 -14.16
CA THR A 189 6.10 -8.23 -14.25
C THR A 189 5.08 -9.24 -14.78
N LYS A 190 3.83 -9.12 -14.32
CA LYS A 190 2.71 -9.98 -14.76
C LYS A 190 1.49 -9.14 -15.12
N ALA A 191 1.07 -9.17 -16.37
CA ALA A 191 -0.18 -8.60 -16.88
C ALA A 191 -1.07 -9.74 -17.40
N ILE A 192 -2.14 -10.08 -16.69
CA ILE A 192 -2.99 -11.24 -17.00
C ILE A 192 -4.45 -10.80 -17.08
N GLY A 193 -5.16 -11.14 -18.15
CA GLY A 193 -6.58 -10.81 -18.36
C GLY A 193 -6.80 -9.96 -19.60
N GLN A 194 -7.51 -8.84 -19.49
CA GLN A 194 -7.88 -7.98 -20.62
C GLN A 194 -7.46 -6.53 -20.38
N ASP A 195 -6.78 -5.91 -21.36
CA ASP A 195 -6.37 -4.50 -21.35
C ASP A 195 -5.57 -4.05 -20.11
N THR A 196 -4.89 -4.99 -19.46
CA THR A 196 -4.11 -4.70 -18.26
C THR A 196 -2.73 -4.14 -18.61
N LYS A 197 -2.21 -3.26 -17.74
CA LYS A 197 -0.88 -2.66 -17.85
C LYS A 197 -0.10 -2.90 -16.58
N ALA A 198 0.89 -3.79 -16.62
CA ALA A 198 1.87 -4.00 -15.55
C ALA A 198 3.22 -3.44 -16.00
N ILE A 199 3.64 -2.29 -15.45
CA ILE A 199 4.84 -1.57 -15.88
C ILE A 199 5.75 -1.35 -14.67
N GLY A 200 7.02 -1.73 -14.77
CA GLY A 200 8.06 -1.51 -13.75
C GLY A 200 8.68 -2.81 -13.24
N GLN A 201 8.93 -2.92 -11.93
CA GLN A 201 9.62 -4.08 -11.34
C GLN A 201 8.71 -4.85 -10.37
N CYS A 202 8.65 -6.17 -10.50
CA CYS A 202 7.87 -7.05 -9.63
C CYS A 202 6.38 -6.68 -9.53
N THR A 203 5.80 -6.11 -10.59
CA THR A 203 4.40 -5.65 -10.61
C THR A 203 3.44 -6.75 -11.09
N LYS A 204 2.19 -6.72 -10.62
CA LYS A 204 1.13 -7.64 -11.00
C LYS A 204 -0.15 -6.86 -11.32
N ALA A 205 -0.62 -6.92 -12.55
CA ALA A 205 -1.94 -6.49 -12.98
C ALA A 205 -2.75 -7.71 -13.44
N ILE A 206 -3.84 -8.05 -12.75
CA ILE A 206 -4.62 -9.27 -13.02
C ILE A 206 -6.11 -8.95 -13.07
N GLY A 207 -6.78 -9.22 -14.20
CA GLY A 207 -8.20 -8.98 -14.42
C GLY A 207 -8.45 -8.08 -15.63
N GLN A 208 -9.34 -7.09 -15.54
CA GLN A 208 -9.73 -6.24 -16.67
C GLN A 208 -9.36 -4.76 -16.43
N GLY A 209 -8.76 -4.09 -17.42
CA GLY A 209 -8.53 -2.64 -17.39
C GLY A 209 -7.53 -2.13 -16.32
N ASN A 210 -6.86 -3.05 -15.61
CA ASN A 210 -6.02 -2.71 -14.47
C ASN A 210 -4.70 -2.04 -14.86
N LYS A 211 -4.21 -1.13 -14.00
CA LYS A 211 -2.90 -0.47 -14.14
C LYS A 211 -2.07 -0.68 -12.88
N ALA A 212 -1.00 -1.47 -12.96
CA ALA A 212 0.03 -1.60 -11.92
C ALA A 212 1.34 -0.97 -12.42
N ILE A 213 1.69 0.22 -11.94
CA ILE A 213 2.82 1.01 -12.48
C ILE A 213 3.79 1.38 -11.36
N GLY A 214 5.05 0.97 -11.45
CA GLY A 214 6.11 1.26 -10.47
C GLY A 214 6.77 -0.02 -9.92
N ARG A 215 7.00 -0.11 -8.60
CA ARG A 215 7.72 -1.24 -7.98
C ARG A 215 6.84 -2.02 -7.01
N GLY A 216 6.74 -3.34 -7.19
CA GLY A 216 6.07 -4.23 -6.24
C GLY A 216 4.55 -4.08 -6.14
N ASN A 217 3.92 -3.38 -7.10
CA ASN A 217 2.48 -3.10 -7.06
C ASN A 217 1.62 -4.31 -7.45
N LYS A 218 0.44 -4.40 -6.85
CA LYS A 218 -0.60 -5.39 -7.17
C LYS A 218 -1.92 -4.68 -7.48
N ALA A 219 -2.36 -4.73 -8.73
CA ALA A 219 -3.67 -4.28 -9.20
C ALA A 219 -4.48 -5.52 -9.64
N ILE A 220 -5.48 -5.93 -8.85
CA ILE A 220 -6.21 -7.18 -9.06
C ILE A 220 -7.72 -6.89 -9.06
N GLY A 221 -8.44 -7.31 -10.11
CA GLY A 221 -9.89 -7.12 -10.26
C GLY A 221 -10.23 -6.35 -11.53
N GLN A 222 -11.07 -5.31 -11.44
CA GLN A 222 -11.53 -4.55 -12.60
C GLN A 222 -11.26 -3.05 -12.43
N ASP A 223 -10.70 -2.41 -13.45
CA ASP A 223 -10.46 -0.96 -13.53
C ASP A 223 -9.67 -0.37 -12.34
N THR A 224 -8.82 -1.20 -11.72
CA THR A 224 -8.01 -0.79 -10.57
C THR A 224 -6.70 -0.13 -11.00
N LYS A 225 -6.20 0.79 -10.16
CA LYS A 225 -4.94 1.52 -10.37
C LYS A 225 -4.07 1.39 -9.12
N ALA A 226 -2.94 0.71 -9.24
CA ALA A 226 -1.88 0.64 -8.23
C ALA A 226 -0.61 1.33 -8.77
N ILE A 227 -0.33 2.55 -8.33
CA ILE A 227 0.72 3.42 -8.91
C ILE A 227 1.69 3.89 -7.83
N GLY A 228 2.99 3.64 -7.99
CA GLY A 228 4.05 3.99 -7.03
C GLY A 228 4.81 2.76 -6.53
N GLN A 229 4.97 2.59 -5.21
CA GLN A 229 5.74 1.48 -4.62
C GLN A 229 4.93 0.68 -3.60
N GLY A 230 4.95 -0.65 -3.69
CA GLY A 230 4.40 -1.56 -2.68
C GLY A 230 2.86 -1.54 -2.56
N ASN A 231 2.15 -0.95 -3.52
CA ASN A 231 0.72 -0.71 -3.42
C ASN A 231 -0.13 -1.95 -3.73
N LYS A 232 -1.31 -2.03 -3.10
CA LYS A 232 -2.33 -3.06 -3.37
C LYS A 232 -3.67 -2.39 -3.69
N ALA A 233 -4.11 -2.47 -4.93
CA ALA A 233 -5.47 -2.14 -5.36
C ALA A 233 -6.20 -3.44 -5.71
N ILE A 234 -7.20 -3.85 -4.91
CA ILE A 234 -7.86 -5.17 -5.06
C ILE A 234 -9.38 -5.00 -5.05
N GLY A 235 -10.06 -5.38 -6.14
CA GLY A 235 -11.51 -5.28 -6.33
C GLY A 235 -11.88 -4.47 -7.57
N GLN A 236 -12.89 -3.60 -7.50
CA GLN A 236 -13.39 -2.85 -8.66
C GLN A 236 -13.18 -1.34 -8.48
N GLY A 237 -12.70 -0.64 -9.51
CA GLY A 237 -12.62 0.83 -9.53
C GLY A 237 -11.62 1.46 -8.54
N ASN A 238 -10.79 0.64 -7.89
CA ASN A 238 -9.93 1.09 -6.79
C ASN A 238 -8.70 1.89 -7.25
N LYS A 239 -8.27 2.85 -6.44
CA LYS A 239 -7.04 3.64 -6.64
C LYS A 239 -6.14 3.55 -5.41
N ALA A 240 -5.02 2.83 -5.53
CA ALA A 240 -3.93 2.76 -4.55
C ALA A 240 -2.71 3.51 -5.11
N ILE A 241 -2.49 4.75 -4.70
CA ILE A 241 -1.49 5.65 -5.30
C ILE A 241 -0.54 6.18 -4.22
N GLY A 242 0.77 5.99 -4.42
CA GLY A 242 1.82 6.46 -3.52
C GLY A 242 2.72 5.32 -3.05
N GLN A 243 2.97 5.21 -1.74
CA GLN A 243 3.85 4.19 -1.18
C GLN A 243 3.13 3.37 -0.10
N ASP A 244 3.23 2.05 -0.21
CA ASP A 244 2.70 1.08 0.75
C ASP A 244 1.19 1.25 1.04
N THR A 245 0.44 1.69 0.02
CA THR A 245 -1.01 1.93 0.11
C THR A 245 -1.82 0.67 -0.15
N LYS A 246 -2.98 0.56 0.50
CA LYS A 246 -3.94 -0.54 0.33
C LYS A 246 -5.35 0.01 0.07
N ALA A 247 -5.86 -0.17 -1.14
CA ALA A 247 -7.23 0.14 -1.56
C ALA A 247 -7.95 -1.18 -1.89
N ILE A 248 -8.81 -1.67 -1.00
CA ILE A 248 -9.44 -3.00 -1.12
C ILE A 248 -10.95 -2.85 -1.01
N GLY A 249 -11.71 -3.34 -2.00
CA GLY A 249 -13.17 -3.25 -2.05
C GLY A 249 -13.66 -2.74 -3.40
N GLN A 250 -14.65 -1.85 -3.39
CA GLN A 250 -15.19 -1.22 -4.60
C GLN A 250 -15.11 0.30 -4.48
N ASP A 251 -14.68 0.97 -5.55
CA ASP A 251 -14.59 2.44 -5.66
C ASP A 251 -13.79 3.11 -4.54
N THR A 252 -12.77 2.41 -4.04
CA THR A 252 -11.93 2.87 -2.92
C THR A 252 -10.73 3.69 -3.41
N LYS A 253 -10.33 4.68 -2.62
CA LYS A 253 -9.18 5.55 -2.87
C LYS A 253 -8.26 5.55 -1.65
N ALA A 254 -7.08 4.94 -1.77
CA ALA A 254 -5.98 5.06 -0.82
C ALA A 254 -4.83 5.81 -1.50
N ILE A 255 -4.60 7.06 -1.11
CA ILE A 255 -3.65 7.96 -1.77
C ILE A 255 -2.69 8.54 -0.72
N GLY A 256 -1.38 8.34 -0.88
CA GLY A 256 -0.34 8.85 0.01
C GLY A 256 0.65 7.77 0.43
N GLN A 257 1.16 7.86 1.66
CA GLN A 257 2.10 6.89 2.22
C GLN A 257 1.46 6.12 3.37
N ASP A 258 1.64 4.81 3.45
CA ASP A 258 1.14 3.95 4.54
C ASP A 258 -0.38 4.03 4.74
N THR A 259 -1.13 4.22 3.65
CA THR A 259 -2.60 4.39 3.71
C THR A 259 -3.35 3.08 3.54
N LYS A 260 -4.51 2.98 4.21
CA LYS A 260 -5.41 1.83 4.12
C LYS A 260 -6.86 2.30 3.96
N ALA A 261 -7.47 2.01 2.82
CA ALA A 261 -8.90 2.15 2.56
C ALA A 261 -9.47 0.75 2.27
N ILE A 262 -10.40 0.27 3.10
CA ILE A 262 -10.94 -1.10 3.00
C ILE A 262 -12.46 -1.03 3.07
N VAL A 263 -13.16 -1.75 2.19
CA VAL A 263 -14.63 -1.72 1.96
C VAL A 263 -15.05 -0.60 0.98
N GLN A 264 -16.25 -0.70 0.43
CA GLN A 264 -16.84 0.16 -0.59
C GLN A 264 -16.81 1.66 -0.27
N GLY A 265 -16.50 2.49 -1.28
CA GLY A 265 -16.68 3.94 -1.25
C GLY A 265 -15.64 4.73 -0.44
N ASN A 266 -14.60 4.06 0.07
CA ASN A 266 -13.68 4.66 1.02
C ASN A 266 -12.67 5.63 0.42
N LYS A 267 -12.31 6.66 1.19
CA LYS A 267 -11.25 7.64 0.85
C LYS A 267 -10.28 7.78 2.02
N ALA A 268 -9.09 7.20 1.91
CA ALA A 268 -7.94 7.44 2.78
C ALA A 268 -6.89 8.26 2.02
N ILE A 269 -6.75 9.55 2.32
CA ILE A 269 -5.90 10.47 1.55
C ILE A 269 -4.92 11.20 2.48
N GLY A 270 -3.61 11.04 2.25
CA GLY A 270 -2.51 11.62 3.01
C GLY A 270 -1.63 10.54 3.67
N ARG A 271 -0.86 10.86 4.72
CA ARG A 271 0.10 9.90 5.31
C ARG A 271 -0.49 9.15 6.49
N GLY A 272 -0.37 7.82 6.51
CA GLY A 272 -0.71 6.97 7.66
C GLY A 272 -2.22 6.86 7.96
N ASN A 273 -3.08 7.16 6.99
CA ASN A 273 -4.53 7.16 7.21
C ASN A 273 -5.16 5.77 7.09
N LYS A 274 -6.16 5.49 7.92
CA LYS A 274 -6.95 4.26 7.93
C LYS A 274 -8.44 4.59 7.82
N ALA A 275 -9.07 4.21 6.70
CA ALA A 275 -10.51 4.28 6.47
C ALA A 275 -11.08 2.86 6.34
N ILE A 276 -11.93 2.44 7.29
CA ILE A 276 -12.56 1.11 7.32
C ILE A 276 -14.05 1.24 7.60
N GLY A 277 -14.87 0.58 6.78
CA GLY A 277 -16.33 0.69 6.82
C GLY A 277 -16.84 1.19 5.47
N GLN A 278 -18.13 1.19 5.23
CA GLN A 278 -18.68 1.73 3.98
C GLN A 278 -18.68 3.27 3.99
N ASP A 279 -18.36 3.91 2.87
CA ASP A 279 -18.42 5.38 2.69
C ASP A 279 -17.63 6.21 3.73
N THR A 280 -16.48 5.67 4.14
CA THR A 280 -15.60 6.23 5.16
C THR A 280 -14.54 7.16 4.58
N LYS A 281 -14.25 8.28 5.25
CA LYS A 281 -13.24 9.26 4.86
C LYS A 281 -12.21 9.49 5.97
N ALA A 282 -10.94 9.24 5.67
CA ALA A 282 -9.79 9.58 6.51
C ALA A 282 -8.83 10.47 5.70
N ILE A 283 -8.82 11.79 5.96
CA ILE A 283 -8.11 12.77 5.11
C ILE A 283 -7.17 13.62 5.97
N GLY A 284 -5.89 13.67 5.60
CA GLY A 284 -4.83 14.40 6.32
C GLY A 284 -3.70 13.47 6.79
N ARG A 285 -3.28 13.52 8.05
CA ARG A 285 -2.15 12.72 8.55
C ARG A 285 -2.53 11.91 9.80
N GLY A 286 -2.21 10.62 9.82
CA GLY A 286 -2.34 9.77 11.02
C GLY A 286 -3.78 9.47 11.45
N ASN A 287 -4.76 9.65 10.56
CA ASN A 287 -6.17 9.57 10.92
C ASN A 287 -6.70 8.13 10.93
N LYS A 288 -7.63 7.83 11.85
CA LYS A 288 -8.35 6.56 11.95
C LYS A 288 -9.86 6.83 11.87
N ALA A 289 -10.47 6.51 10.73
CA ALA A 289 -11.92 6.53 10.52
C ALA A 289 -12.43 5.09 10.43
N ILE A 290 -13.30 4.68 11.35
CA ILE A 290 -13.85 3.32 11.44
C ILE A 290 -15.36 3.36 11.65
N GLY A 291 -16.11 2.78 10.71
CA GLY A 291 -17.56 2.66 10.74
C GLY A 291 -18.22 3.25 9.50
N GLN A 292 -19.45 2.85 9.22
CA GLN A 292 -20.17 3.35 8.05
C GLN A 292 -20.37 4.87 8.12
N GLY A 293 -20.09 5.57 7.02
CA GLY A 293 -20.30 7.01 6.86
C GLY A 293 -19.38 7.89 7.73
N THR A 294 -18.28 7.33 8.27
CA THR A 294 -17.40 8.05 9.20
C THR A 294 -16.46 9.02 8.51
N LYS A 295 -16.13 10.12 9.19
CA LYS A 295 -15.22 11.16 8.70
C LYS A 295 -14.19 11.51 9.78
N ALA A 296 -12.92 11.25 9.50
CA ALA A 296 -11.76 11.69 10.28
C ALA A 296 -10.90 12.61 9.41
N ILE A 297 -10.92 13.92 9.67
CA ILE A 297 -10.28 14.93 8.81
C ILE A 297 -9.36 15.80 9.65
N GLY A 298 -8.09 15.92 9.24
CA GLY A 298 -7.08 16.74 9.92
C GLY A 298 -5.85 15.92 10.28
N GLN A 299 -5.34 16.06 11.50
CA GLN A 299 -4.14 15.37 11.96
C GLN A 299 -4.40 14.58 13.24
N ASP A 300 -3.94 13.33 13.27
CA ASP A 300 -3.98 12.44 14.42
C ASP A 300 -5.41 12.26 14.99
N THR A 301 -6.41 12.30 14.09
CA THR A 301 -7.83 12.19 14.45
C THR A 301 -8.30 10.75 14.56
N LYS A 302 -9.25 10.49 15.48
CA LYS A 302 -9.91 9.19 15.64
C LYS A 302 -11.42 9.37 15.57
N ALA A 303 -12.06 8.94 14.48
CA ALA A 303 -13.51 8.83 14.34
C ALA A 303 -13.91 7.34 14.32
N ILE A 304 -14.62 6.86 15.33
CA ILE A 304 -14.99 5.45 15.47
C ILE A 304 -16.47 5.36 15.80
N GLY A 305 -17.25 4.65 14.99
CA GLY A 305 -18.70 4.45 15.16
C GLY A 305 -19.49 5.04 13.99
N GLN A 306 -20.63 4.44 13.65
CA GLN A 306 -21.44 4.84 12.49
C GLN A 306 -21.79 6.35 12.51
N GLY A 307 -21.63 7.01 11.37
CA GLY A 307 -21.99 8.42 11.18
C GLY A 307 -21.13 9.44 11.94
N THR A 308 -20.01 9.02 12.55
CA THR A 308 -19.13 9.92 13.32
C THR A 308 -18.35 10.91 12.45
N LYS A 309 -18.10 12.09 13.02
CA LYS A 309 -17.28 13.15 12.43
C LYS A 309 -16.26 13.65 13.46
N ALA A 310 -14.97 13.41 13.22
CA ALA A 310 -13.84 14.01 13.93
C ALA A 310 -13.09 14.94 12.96
N ILE A 311 -13.06 16.24 13.25
CA ILE A 311 -12.42 17.23 12.37
C ILE A 311 -11.49 18.12 13.20
N GLY A 312 -10.20 18.14 12.91
CA GLY A 312 -9.22 18.97 13.61
C GLY A 312 -7.89 18.25 13.82
N GLN A 313 -7.08 18.78 14.73
CA GLN A 313 -5.85 18.13 15.20
C GLN A 313 -6.12 17.45 16.55
N ASP A 314 -5.62 16.23 16.75
CA ASP A 314 -5.75 15.48 18.02
C ASP A 314 -7.21 15.25 18.45
N THR A 315 -8.13 15.19 17.49
CA THR A 315 -9.58 15.10 17.71
C THR A 315 -10.06 13.64 17.87
N LYS A 316 -10.96 13.38 18.83
CA LYS A 316 -11.54 12.05 19.07
C LYS A 316 -13.07 12.08 19.06
N ALA A 317 -13.71 11.37 18.15
CA ALA A 317 -15.15 11.10 18.16
C ALA A 317 -15.38 9.58 18.22
N ILE A 318 -15.90 9.06 19.34
CA ILE A 318 -16.06 7.61 19.58
C ILE A 318 -17.49 7.27 20.00
N GLY A 319 -18.16 6.42 19.23
CA GLY A 319 -19.55 5.98 19.38
C GLY A 319 -20.50 6.66 18.37
N GLN A 320 -21.73 6.17 18.24
CA GLN A 320 -22.61 6.48 17.09
C GLN A 320 -22.98 7.97 16.99
N GLY A 321 -22.84 8.56 15.80
CA GLY A 321 -23.38 9.89 15.47
C GLY A 321 -22.66 11.08 16.12
N ASN A 322 -21.47 10.88 16.71
CA ASN A 322 -20.75 11.96 17.38
C ASN A 322 -20.11 12.95 16.40
N LYS A 323 -20.05 14.23 16.80
CA LYS A 323 -19.41 15.33 16.07
C LYS A 323 -18.40 16.02 17.00
N ALA A 324 -17.11 15.77 16.80
CA ALA A 324 -16.01 16.48 17.45
C ALA A 324 -15.31 17.37 16.41
N ILE A 325 -15.31 18.69 16.61
CA ILE A 325 -14.70 19.66 15.69
C ILE A 325 -13.85 20.67 16.46
N GLY A 326 -12.55 20.68 16.19
CA GLY A 326 -11.59 21.57 16.83
C GLY A 326 -10.38 20.81 17.35
N ARG A 327 -9.28 21.54 17.58
CA ARG A 327 -8.04 20.98 18.15
C ARG A 327 -8.31 20.38 19.53
N GLY A 328 -7.85 19.15 19.76
CA GLY A 328 -7.95 18.47 21.06
C GLY A 328 -9.37 18.07 21.51
N THR A 329 -10.38 18.21 20.64
CA THR A 329 -11.78 17.94 21.02
C THR A 329 -12.08 16.45 21.21
N LYS A 330 -12.98 16.13 22.14
CA LYS A 330 -13.46 14.77 22.40
C LYS A 330 -14.99 14.70 22.45
N ALA A 331 -15.58 13.81 21.66
CA ALA A 331 -16.99 13.45 21.73
C ALA A 331 -17.13 11.93 21.90
N ILE A 332 -17.49 11.45 23.10
CA ILE A 332 -17.50 10.02 23.44
C ILE A 332 -18.87 9.59 23.94
N GLY A 333 -19.48 8.57 23.32
CA GLY A 333 -20.84 8.12 23.61
C GLY A 333 -21.71 8.15 22.36
N ARG A 334 -22.98 8.58 22.44
CA ARG A 334 -23.88 8.59 21.27
C ARG A 334 -24.55 9.96 21.09
N GLY A 335 -24.48 10.49 19.88
CA GLY A 335 -25.11 11.76 19.49
C GLY A 335 -24.47 13.03 20.08
N ASN A 336 -23.22 12.97 20.55
CA ASN A 336 -22.56 14.11 21.20
C ASN A 336 -22.00 15.12 20.20
N LYS A 337 -21.93 16.39 20.60
CA LYS A 337 -21.38 17.50 19.80
C LYS A 337 -20.37 18.30 20.63
N ALA A 338 -19.09 18.10 20.37
CA ALA A 338 -18.00 18.93 20.92
C ALA A 338 -17.45 19.83 19.80
N ILE A 339 -17.55 21.15 19.95
CA ILE A 339 -17.04 22.13 18.99
C ILE A 339 -16.19 23.17 19.72
N SER A 340 -15.11 23.63 19.05
CA SER A 340 -14.10 24.58 19.55
C SER A 340 -12.99 23.88 20.33
N GLN A 341 -11.84 24.54 20.52
CA GLN A 341 -10.63 23.93 21.05
C GLN A 341 -10.85 23.27 22.43
N GLU A 342 -10.29 22.06 22.60
CA GLU A 342 -10.21 21.30 23.87
C GLU A 342 -11.55 20.91 24.52
N ASN A 343 -12.67 21.10 23.82
CA ASN A 343 -13.99 20.74 24.33
C ASN A 343 -14.23 19.22 24.43
N ASN A 344 -14.89 18.82 25.52
CA ASN A 344 -15.22 17.43 25.83
C ASN A 344 -16.74 17.26 26.00
N ALA A 345 -17.35 16.38 25.21
CA ALA A 345 -18.76 16.00 25.31
C ALA A 345 -18.86 14.47 25.50
N ILE A 346 -19.20 14.02 26.70
CA ILE A 346 -19.22 12.61 27.08
C ILE A 346 -20.62 12.22 27.56
N GLY A 347 -21.17 11.12 27.04
CA GLY A 347 -22.50 10.63 27.42
C GLY A 347 -23.45 10.47 26.23
N TRP A 348 -24.71 10.84 26.40
CA TRP A 348 -25.74 10.73 25.37
C TRP A 348 -26.33 12.10 25.04
N GLY A 349 -26.28 12.52 23.78
CA GLY A 349 -26.86 13.78 23.30
C GLY A 349 -26.21 15.06 23.86
N THR A 350 -25.02 14.98 24.45
CA THR A 350 -24.36 16.12 25.11
C THR A 350 -23.80 17.13 24.10
N LYS A 351 -23.83 18.42 24.44
CA LYS A 351 -23.27 19.50 23.62
C LYS A 351 -22.27 20.30 24.45
N ALA A 352 -21.03 20.40 23.96
CA ALA A 352 -19.99 21.28 24.47
C ALA A 352 -19.53 22.20 23.33
N ILE A 353 -20.01 23.44 23.31
CA ILE A 353 -19.77 24.40 22.23
C ILE A 353 -19.36 25.71 22.88
N ASN A 354 -18.11 26.13 22.70
CA ASN A 354 -17.69 27.45 23.16
C ASN A 354 -17.95 28.45 22.03
N GLN A 355 -18.73 29.48 22.31
CA GLN A 355 -18.80 30.67 21.46
C GLN A 355 -17.57 31.52 21.76
N LYS A 356 -16.97 32.09 20.70
CA LYS A 356 -15.96 33.14 20.85
C LYS A 356 -16.64 34.42 21.31
#